data_AF-A0A2W0AMQ8-F1
#
_entry.id   AF-A0A2W0AMQ8-F1
#
_cell.length_a   1.000
_cell.length_b   1.000
_cell.length_c   1.000
_cell.angle_alpha   90.00
_cell.angle_beta   90.00
_cell.angle_gamma   90.00
#
_symmetry.space_group_name_H-M   'P 1'
#
loop_
_entity.id
_entity.type
_entity.pdbx_description
1 polymer ?
#
loop_
_entity_poly.entity_id
_entity_poly.type
_entity_poly.pdbx_seq_one_letter_code
_entity_poly.pdbx_strand_id
1 'polypeptide(L)'
;MPLTKKLCSTLPGKTILFTDHGEDGVGRTDCAGLPRTADAARQDCRAARAIRTYEAAVSREMLCVLAECGASVYGITDPGRVEARVATFFFSLQERAAQEVVERLAAAGIRTRDGHMYDPR
;
A
#
# COMPACT_ATOMS: atom_id res chain seq x y z
N MET A 1 -16.17 -35.35 -3.29
CA MET A 1 -16.43 -35.31 -4.76
C MET A 1 -15.43 -34.35 -5.40
N PRO A 2 -14.91 -34.64 -6.59
CA PRO A 2 -13.53 -34.31 -6.95
C PRO A 2 -13.32 -32.83 -7.33
N LEU A 3 -12.19 -32.29 -6.87
CA LEU A 3 -11.63 -30.99 -7.27
C LEU A 3 -11.31 -31.03 -8.76
N THR A 4 -12.05 -30.28 -9.56
CA THR A 4 -11.78 -30.15 -11.00
C THR A 4 -10.72 -29.06 -11.19
N LYS A 5 -9.44 -29.44 -11.21
CA LYS A 5 -8.36 -28.55 -11.64
C LYS A 5 -8.48 -28.33 -13.15
N LYS A 6 -8.99 -27.18 -13.60
CA LYS A 6 -8.95 -26.81 -15.02
C LYS A 6 -7.53 -26.33 -15.39
N LEU A 7 -6.91 -26.98 -16.38
CA LEU A 7 -5.64 -26.62 -17.03
C LEU A 7 -5.70 -25.15 -17.52
N CYS A 8 -4.77 -24.27 -17.16
CA CYS A 8 -3.38 -24.15 -17.65
C CYS A 8 -3.31 -23.78 -19.14
N SER A 9 -3.35 -22.47 -19.45
CA SER A 9 -2.82 -21.95 -20.71
C SER A 9 -1.31 -21.71 -20.57
N THR A 10 -0.53 -22.45 -21.34
CA THR A 10 0.93 -22.46 -21.28
C THR A 10 1.53 -21.37 -22.18
N LEU A 11 2.16 -20.35 -21.59
CA LEU A 11 3.28 -19.67 -22.25
C LEU A 11 4.54 -20.51 -21.97
N PRO A 12 5.39 -20.81 -22.96
CA PRO A 12 6.58 -21.62 -22.75
C PRO A 12 7.47 -20.97 -21.68
N GLY A 13 7.66 -21.65 -20.55
CA GLY A 13 8.51 -21.21 -19.43
C GLY A 13 7.80 -20.54 -18.24
N LYS A 14 6.48 -20.33 -18.25
CA LYS A 14 5.73 -19.83 -17.09
C LYS A 14 4.46 -20.63 -16.85
N THR A 15 4.46 -21.42 -15.77
CA THR A 15 3.23 -21.97 -15.19
C THR A 15 2.60 -20.90 -14.29
N ILE A 16 1.55 -20.25 -14.76
CA ILE A 16 0.70 -19.41 -13.91
C ILE A 16 -0.47 -20.27 -13.45
N LEU A 17 -0.48 -20.64 -12.16
CA LEU A 17 -1.61 -21.29 -11.52
C LEU A 17 -2.66 -20.22 -11.21
N PHE A 18 -3.70 -20.14 -12.04
CA PHE A 18 -4.91 -19.41 -11.69
C PHE A 18 -5.79 -20.35 -10.86
N THR A 19 -5.87 -20.09 -9.56
CA THR A 19 -6.87 -20.74 -8.71
C THR A 19 -8.16 -19.97 -8.87
N ASP A 20 -9.11 -20.56 -9.59
CA ASP A 20 -10.47 -20.04 -9.70
C ASP A 20 -11.13 -20.17 -8.31
N HIS A 21 -11.30 -19.04 -7.63
CA HIS A 21 -12.14 -18.98 -6.44
C HIS A 21 -13.59 -18.98 -6.92
N GLY A 22 -14.16 -20.18 -7.07
CA GLY A 22 -15.57 -20.35 -7.37
C GLY A 22 -16.44 -19.49 -6.45
N GLU A 23 -17.37 -18.76 -7.06
CA GLU A 23 -18.28 -17.84 -6.40
C GLU A 23 -19.34 -18.59 -5.58
N ASP A 24 -18.94 -19.25 -4.51
CA ASP A 24 -19.85 -19.89 -3.55
C ASP A 24 -19.39 -19.58 -2.12
N GLY A 25 -19.70 -18.35 -1.68
CA GLY A 25 -19.66 -17.95 -0.28
C GLY A 25 -18.34 -17.34 0.19
N VAL A 26 -18.41 -16.10 0.69
CA VAL A 26 -17.35 -15.41 1.44
C VAL A 26 -17.06 -16.19 2.74
N GLY A 27 -16.32 -17.29 2.63
CA GLY A 27 -15.76 -18.01 3.75
C GLY A 27 -14.47 -17.32 4.17
N ARG A 28 -14.50 -16.60 5.31
CA ARG A 28 -13.36 -15.95 5.94
C ARG A 28 -12.32 -17.02 6.31
N THR A 29 -11.48 -17.44 5.39
CA THR A 29 -10.32 -18.28 5.70
C THR A 29 -9.11 -17.40 6.03
N ASP A 30 -8.17 -17.92 6.81
CA ASP A 30 -6.88 -17.27 7.02
C ASP A 30 -5.92 -17.55 5.84
N CYS A 31 -4.69 -17.03 5.91
CA CYS A 31 -3.67 -17.23 4.87
C CYS A 31 -3.27 -18.70 4.68
N ALA A 32 -3.61 -19.58 5.63
CA ALA A 32 -3.40 -21.02 5.58
C ALA A 32 -4.61 -21.79 5.04
N GLY A 33 -5.70 -21.10 4.67
CA GLY A 33 -6.92 -21.72 4.15
C GLY A 33 -7.83 -22.31 5.23
N LEU A 34 -7.56 -22.05 6.51
CA LEU A 34 -8.36 -22.53 7.64
C LEU A 34 -9.50 -21.55 7.94
N PRO A 35 -10.67 -22.03 8.39
CA PRO A 35 -11.78 -21.16 8.77
C PRO A 35 -11.35 -20.23 9.92
N ARG A 36 -11.46 -18.92 9.70
CA ARG A 36 -11.03 -17.89 10.64
C ARG A 36 -12.04 -17.80 11.78
N THR A 37 -11.57 -17.90 13.01
CA THR A 37 -12.44 -17.77 14.19
C THR A 37 -12.91 -16.32 14.38
N ALA A 38 -14.03 -16.13 15.08
CA ALA A 38 -14.52 -14.81 15.42
C ALA A 38 -13.51 -14.00 16.24
N ASP A 39 -12.72 -14.67 17.08
CA ASP A 39 -11.67 -14.02 17.88
C ASP A 39 -10.46 -13.61 17.04
N ALA A 40 -10.04 -14.44 16.08
CA ALA A 40 -8.99 -14.09 15.12
C ALA A 40 -9.42 -12.87 14.28
N ALA A 41 -10.66 -12.84 13.81
CA ALA A 41 -11.23 -11.69 13.11
C ALA A 41 -11.23 -10.41 13.98
N ARG A 42 -11.62 -10.52 15.26
CA ARG A 42 -11.57 -9.38 16.20
C ARG A 42 -10.14 -8.89 16.43
N GLN A 43 -9.19 -9.81 16.54
CA GLN A 43 -7.77 -9.48 16.71
C GLN A 43 -7.21 -8.77 15.48
N ASP A 44 -7.52 -9.24 14.28
CA ASP A 44 -7.11 -8.60 13.03
C ASP A 44 -7.66 -7.17 12.93
N CYS A 45 -8.93 -6.96 13.30
CA CYS A 45 -9.51 -5.61 13.34
C CYS A 45 -8.80 -4.70 14.35
N ARG A 46 -8.39 -5.21 15.52
CA ARG A 46 -7.61 -4.44 16.50
C ARG A 46 -6.22 -4.09 15.95
N ALA A 47 -5.54 -5.05 15.33
CA ALA A 47 -4.23 -4.84 14.73
C ALA A 47 -4.28 -3.81 13.59
N ALA A 48 -5.26 -3.93 12.69
CA ALA A 48 -5.47 -2.98 11.59
C ALA A 48 -5.75 -1.56 12.10
N ARG A 49 -6.54 -1.42 13.18
CA ARG A 49 -6.78 -0.12 13.82
C ARG A 49 -5.51 0.47 14.43
N ALA A 50 -4.71 -0.35 15.12
CA ALA A 50 -3.45 0.10 15.71
C ALA A 50 -2.47 0.60 14.65
N ILE A 51 -2.34 -0.12 13.53
CA ILE A 51 -1.52 0.31 12.38
C ILE A 51 -2.03 1.66 11.85
N ARG A 52 -3.34 1.79 11.63
CA ARG A 52 -3.95 3.03 11.10
C ARG A 52 -3.72 4.22 12.03
N THR A 53 -3.88 4.06 13.34
CA THR A 53 -3.60 5.13 14.31
C THR A 53 -2.14 5.57 14.28
N TYR A 54 -1.21 4.61 14.18
CA TYR A 54 0.22 4.93 14.07
C TYR A 54 0.54 5.64 12.74
N GLU A 55 0.03 5.14 11.63
CA GLU A 55 0.18 5.74 10.31
C GLU A 55 -0.36 7.16 10.24
N ALA A 56 -1.49 7.45 10.89
CA ALA A 56 -2.06 8.78 10.98
C ALA A 56 -1.15 9.75 11.74
N ALA A 57 -0.54 9.32 12.84
CA ALA A 57 0.42 10.12 13.61
C ALA A 57 1.67 10.43 12.78
N VAL A 58 2.29 9.43 12.15
CA VAL A 58 3.45 9.64 11.27
C VAL A 58 3.10 10.52 10.06
N SER A 59 1.91 10.36 9.50
CA SER A 59 1.48 11.18 8.37
C SER A 59 1.28 12.65 8.72
N ARG A 60 0.86 12.94 9.95
CA ARG A 60 0.74 14.31 10.46
C ARG A 60 2.11 14.97 10.56
N GLU A 61 3.08 14.29 11.17
CA GLU A 61 4.44 14.81 11.29
C GLU A 61 5.10 15.01 9.93
N MET A 62 4.93 14.05 9.01
CA MET A 62 5.48 14.15 7.66
C MET A 62 4.88 15.33 6.88
N LEU A 63 3.59 15.62 7.05
CA LEU A 63 2.98 16.82 6.46
C LEU A 63 3.59 18.12 6.98
N CYS A 64 3.85 18.21 8.28
CA CYS A 64 4.49 19.37 8.89
C CYS A 64 5.91 19.58 8.31
N VAL A 65 6.73 18.52 8.31
CA VAL A 65 8.11 18.59 7.77
C VAL A 65 8.11 18.96 6.28
N LEU A 66 7.22 18.36 5.47
CA LEU A 66 7.12 18.68 4.05
C LEU A 66 6.68 20.13 3.82
N ALA A 67 5.76 20.65 4.63
CA ALA A 67 5.35 22.04 4.56
C ALA A 67 6.50 23.00 4.92
N GLU A 68 7.28 22.69 5.96
CA GLU A 68 8.48 23.43 6.34
C GLU A 68 9.56 23.42 5.24
N CYS A 69 9.67 22.31 4.50
CA CYS A 69 10.57 22.19 3.35
C CYS A 69 10.07 22.93 2.09
N GLY A 70 8.90 23.58 2.13
CA GLY A 70 8.29 24.21 0.95
C GLY A 70 7.82 23.22 -0.12
N ALA A 71 7.54 21.97 0.27
CA ALA A 71 7.10 20.93 -0.65
C ALA A 71 5.64 21.13 -1.06
N SER A 72 5.36 20.94 -2.35
CA SER A 72 3.99 20.80 -2.86
C SER A 72 3.58 19.34 -2.79
N VAL A 73 2.71 19.00 -1.83
CA VAL A 73 2.22 17.64 -1.60
C VAL A 73 0.91 17.41 -2.35
N TYR A 74 0.80 16.29 -3.07
CA TYR A 74 -0.42 15.89 -3.77
C TYR A 74 -1.38 15.13 -2.85
N GLY A 75 -2.68 15.38 -3.00
CA GLY A 75 -3.74 14.74 -2.22
C GLY A 75 -4.15 15.54 -0.98
N ILE A 76 -4.50 14.85 0.11
CA ILE A 76 -4.98 15.49 1.35
C ILE A 76 -3.79 16.03 2.14
N THR A 77 -3.72 17.36 2.24
CA THR A 77 -2.65 18.09 2.94
C THR A 77 -3.06 18.64 4.30
N ASP A 78 -4.35 18.67 4.61
CA ASP A 78 -4.87 19.11 5.90
C ASP A 78 -4.51 18.10 7.01
N PRO A 79 -3.71 18.49 8.02
CA PRO A 79 -3.38 17.63 9.16
C PRO A 79 -4.60 17.15 9.94
N GLY A 80 -5.72 17.88 9.93
CA GLY A 80 -6.99 17.48 10.53
C GLY A 80 -7.67 16.31 9.82
N ARG A 81 -7.25 16.00 8.59
CA ARG A 81 -7.84 14.97 7.72
C ARG A 81 -6.90 13.80 7.43
N VAL A 82 -5.87 13.59 8.25
CA VAL A 82 -4.89 12.49 8.09
C VAL A 82 -5.52 11.09 8.15
N GLU A 83 -6.70 10.93 8.74
CA GLU A 83 -7.43 9.66 8.77
C GLU A 83 -8.03 9.27 7.41
N ALA A 84 -8.20 10.25 6.51
CA ALA A 84 -8.79 10.05 5.18
C ALA A 84 -7.72 9.85 4.07
N ARG A 85 -6.44 9.82 4.43
CA ARG A 85 -5.32 9.61 3.49
C ARG A 85 -4.64 8.26 3.72
N VAL A 86 -3.83 7.88 2.74
CA VAL A 86 -2.85 6.81 2.88
C VAL A 86 -1.54 7.36 3.44
N ALA A 87 -0.73 6.50 4.05
CA ALA A 87 0.61 6.80 4.57
C ALA A 87 1.69 6.85 3.47
N THR A 88 1.32 7.25 2.26
CA THR A 88 2.23 7.44 1.12
C THR A 88 2.16 8.89 0.68
N PHE A 89 3.31 9.48 0.36
CA PHE A 89 3.45 10.89 0.03
C PHE A 89 3.98 11.06 -1.38
N PHE A 90 3.21 11.80 -2.17
CA PHE A 90 3.64 12.34 -3.44
C PHE A 90 3.91 13.81 -3.24
N PHE A 91 5.09 14.28 -3.61
CA PHE A 91 5.42 15.68 -3.49
C PHE A 91 6.45 16.13 -4.53
N SER A 92 6.49 17.43 -4.76
CA SER A 92 7.58 18.11 -5.47
C SER A 92 8.21 19.16 -4.56
N LEU A 93 9.51 19.37 -4.72
CA LEU A 93 10.24 20.47 -4.10
C LEU A 93 10.46 21.54 -5.16
N GLN A 94 10.23 22.80 -4.79
CA GLN A 94 10.38 23.93 -5.71
C GLN A 94 11.80 23.92 -6.30
N GLU A 95 11.87 24.13 -7.62
CA GLU A 95 13.13 24.25 -8.38
C GLU A 95 14.01 22.99 -8.40
N ARG A 96 13.52 21.83 -7.93
CA ARG A 96 14.27 20.56 -7.93
C ARG A 96 13.59 19.52 -8.79
N ALA A 97 14.37 18.90 -9.69
CA ALA A 97 13.91 17.74 -10.42
C ALA A 97 13.71 16.56 -9.45
N ALA A 98 12.63 15.79 -9.63
CA ALA A 98 12.32 14.66 -8.74
C ALA A 98 13.48 13.65 -8.64
N GLN A 99 14.18 13.42 -9.76
CA GLN A 99 15.35 12.54 -9.81
C GLN A 99 16.48 13.04 -8.88
N GLU A 100 16.78 14.35 -8.88
CA GLU A 100 17.79 14.94 -8.01
C GLU A 100 17.44 14.74 -6.53
N VAL A 101 16.16 14.88 -6.19
CA VAL A 101 15.67 14.66 -4.82
C VAL A 101 15.87 13.21 -4.40
N VAL A 102 15.52 12.24 -5.27
CA VAL A 102 15.71 10.81 -4.99
C VAL A 102 17.19 10.46 -4.84
N GLU A 103 18.06 10.99 -5.68
CA GLU A 103 19.52 10.75 -5.60
C GLU A 103 20.10 11.28 -4.28
N ARG A 104 19.70 12.49 -3.87
CA ARG A 104 20.14 13.08 -2.58
C ARG A 104 19.63 12.30 -1.38
N LEU A 105 18.37 11.86 -1.40
CA LEU A 105 17.80 11.02 -0.34
C LEU A 105 18.51 9.67 -0.28
N ALA A 106 18.80 9.05 -1.42
CA ALA A 106 19.55 7.80 -1.48
C ALA A 106 20.97 7.95 -0.92
N ALA A 107 21.66 9.05 -1.21
CA ALA A 107 22.97 9.37 -0.64
C ALA A 107 22.92 9.53 0.89
N ALA A 108 21.77 9.95 1.44
CA ALA A 108 21.50 10.01 2.87
C ALA A 108 20.97 8.68 3.47
N GLY A 109 20.90 7.60 2.68
CA GLY A 109 20.40 6.28 3.11
C GLY A 109 18.87 6.14 3.11
N ILE A 110 18.15 7.13 2.56
CA ILE A 110 16.68 7.15 2.48
C ILE A 110 16.25 6.67 1.10
N ARG A 111 15.45 5.60 1.05
CA ARG A 111 14.97 5.04 -0.22
C ARG A 111 13.61 5.63 -0.60
N THR A 112 13.56 6.28 -1.76
CA THR A 112 12.35 6.84 -2.36
C THR A 112 12.27 6.46 -3.84
N ARG A 113 11.16 6.82 -4.50
CA ARG A 113 10.95 6.56 -5.93
C ARG A 113 10.41 7.81 -6.60
N ASP A 114 10.92 8.12 -7.79
CA ASP A 114 10.41 9.13 -8.70
C ASP A 114 9.61 8.50 -9.86
N GLY A 115 8.95 9.34 -10.65
CA GLY A 115 8.18 8.95 -11.82
C GLY A 115 6.66 8.96 -11.61
N HIS A 116 5.93 8.37 -12.56
CA HIS A 116 4.46 8.44 -12.63
C HIS A 116 3.73 7.36 -11.83
N MET A 117 4.45 6.52 -11.08
CA MET A 117 3.86 5.47 -10.23
C MET A 117 2.76 4.61 -10.87
N TYR A 118 2.98 4.20 -12.12
CA TYR A 118 2.02 3.38 -12.86
C TYR A 118 0.66 4.08 -13.11
N ASP A 119 0.61 5.41 -13.05
CA ASP A 119 -0.53 6.21 -13.49
C ASP A 119 -0.37 6.52 -14.98
N PRO A 120 -1.07 5.80 -15.88
CA PRO A 120 -1.02 6.07 -17.31
C PRO A 120 -1.66 7.42 -17.62
N ARG A 121 -1.06 8.19 -18.53
CA ARG A 121 -1.63 9.45 -19.04
C ARG A 121 -2.58 9.21 -20.19
#